data_AF-A0A518K891-F1
#
_entry.id   AF-A0A518K891-F1
#
_cell.length_a   1.000
_cell.length_b   1.000
_cell.length_c   1.000
_cell.angle_alpha   90.00
_cell.angle_beta   90.00
_cell.angle_gamma   90.00
#
_symmetry.space_group_name_H-M   'P 1'
#
loop_
_entity.id
_entity.type
_entity.pdbx_description
1 polymer ?
#
loop_
_entity_poly.entity_id
_entity_poly.type
_entity_poly.pdbx_seq_one_letter_code
_entity_poly.pdbx_strand_id
1 'polypeptide(L)'
;MLTLAVVASAQGEVLPSAAAGAEPRGFWGNVAWTCRRAHLHCQTSNFGKFLGNAVRPISKLTGGLIPAPCDNEFAAAVELNATQPAGMAPGAVPKPPPPPPPSVAAAAQIKSEKAEAGLRREAVAYLACLDCRYYPEAEAALIASLRADRDECVRLEAAKALACGCCCTPATTKALTVCVTGGCDDGNPAERCPAVRQMALVALQRCQQCTDVSAPATPPEAPLSTVGSEDDAVRVAYAQPTAGGAPPPLDMPPVATPPAPKPPQANRSLVELWQSSKR
;
A
#
# COMPACT_ATOMS: atom_id res chain seq x y z
N MET A 1 1.37 11.10 55.84
CA MET A 1 1.68 12.42 55.26
C MET A 1 1.80 12.22 53.75
N LEU A 2 0.72 12.52 53.01
CA LEU A 2 0.62 13.68 52.09
C LEU A 2 1.67 13.57 50.98
N THR A 3 1.34 13.26 49.72
CA THR A 3 0.43 13.95 48.79
C THR A 3 0.10 12.99 47.62
N LEU A 4 -1.16 12.74 47.23
CA LEU A 4 -2.13 13.56 46.49
C LEU A 4 -1.75 13.84 45.02
N ALA A 5 -2.44 13.09 44.15
CA ALA A 5 -2.78 13.25 42.73
C ALA A 5 -2.08 14.30 41.85
N VAL A 6 -1.63 13.84 40.67
CA VAL A 6 -1.73 14.63 39.42
C VAL A 6 -2.39 13.76 38.36
N VAL A 7 -3.64 14.11 38.06
CA VAL A 7 -4.37 13.73 36.84
C VAL A 7 -3.84 14.65 35.74
N ALA A 8 -3.14 14.09 34.75
CA ALA A 8 -2.70 14.82 33.56
C ALA A 8 -3.57 14.44 32.37
N SER A 9 -4.38 15.41 31.99
CA SER A 9 -5.30 15.57 30.87
C SER A 9 -4.97 14.84 29.57
N ALA A 10 -6.02 14.25 28.99
CA ALA A 10 -6.10 13.87 27.59
C ALA A 10 -5.83 15.07 26.67
N GLN A 11 -4.79 14.96 25.83
CA GLN A 11 -4.64 15.84 24.68
C GLN A 11 -5.43 15.23 23.52
N GLY A 12 -6.36 16.01 22.98
CA GLY A 12 -7.11 15.68 21.79
C GLY A 12 -6.18 15.58 20.59
N GLU A 13 -6.13 14.39 20.02
CA GLU A 13 -5.48 14.12 18.75
C GLU A 13 -6.29 14.81 17.64
N VAL A 14 -5.76 15.92 17.13
CA VAL A 14 -6.27 16.57 15.93
C VAL A 14 -5.91 15.65 14.77
N LEU A 15 -6.87 14.82 14.35
CA LEU A 15 -6.77 14.04 13.13
C LEU A 15 -6.41 14.98 11.97
N PRO A 16 -5.40 14.67 11.14
CA PRO A 16 -5.11 15.45 9.95
C PRO A 16 -6.35 15.45 9.07
N SER A 17 -6.89 16.65 8.84
CA SER A 17 -7.93 16.91 7.86
C SER A 17 -7.55 16.22 6.56
N ALA A 18 -8.37 15.25 6.14
CA ALA A 18 -8.24 14.56 4.87
C ALA A 18 -7.97 15.60 3.78
N ALA A 19 -6.83 15.45 3.08
CA ALA A 19 -6.41 16.35 2.03
C ALA A 19 -7.57 16.53 1.03
N ALA A 20 -8.17 17.72 1.04
CA ALA A 20 -9.07 18.14 -0.01
C ALA A 20 -8.32 17.97 -1.32
N GLY A 21 -8.80 17.06 -2.18
CA GLY A 21 -8.14 16.69 -3.42
C GLY A 21 -7.78 17.94 -4.20
N ALA A 22 -6.48 18.15 -4.41
CA ALA A 22 -5.96 19.29 -5.13
C ALA A 22 -6.71 19.41 -6.47
N GLU A 23 -7.35 20.56 -6.71
CA GLU A 23 -8.03 20.82 -7.96
C GLU A 23 -7.04 20.62 -9.14
N PRO A 24 -7.44 19.92 -10.21
CA PRO A 24 -6.55 19.66 -11.33
C PRO A 24 -6.15 20.98 -11.99
N ARG A 25 -4.93 21.45 -11.73
CA ARG A 25 -4.37 22.65 -12.37
C ARG A 25 -3.71 22.26 -13.69
N GLY A 26 -4.22 22.81 -14.79
CA GLY A 26 -3.64 22.69 -16.15
C GLY A 26 -4.63 22.18 -17.20
N PHE A 27 -4.38 22.53 -18.47
CA PHE A 27 -5.22 22.11 -19.60
C PHE A 27 -5.39 20.58 -19.67
N TRP A 28 -4.27 19.84 -19.58
CA TRP A 28 -4.29 18.37 -19.58
C TRP A 28 -4.96 17.78 -18.34
N GLY A 29 -4.83 18.43 -17.18
CA GLY A 29 -5.56 18.06 -15.96
C GLY A 29 -7.07 18.20 -16.13
N ASN A 30 -7.51 19.30 -16.73
CA ASN A 30 -8.92 19.55 -17.03
C ASN A 30 -9.47 18.57 -18.09
N VAL A 31 -8.72 18.30 -19.17
CA VAL A 31 -9.12 17.32 -20.18
C VAL A 31 -9.23 15.93 -19.57
N ALA A 32 -8.23 15.48 -18.81
CA ALA A 32 -8.28 14.18 -18.12
C ALA A 32 -9.44 14.10 -17.13
N TRP A 33 -9.71 15.17 -16.39
CA TRP A 33 -10.85 15.25 -15.47
C TRP A 33 -12.19 15.21 -16.20
N THR A 34 -12.36 15.92 -17.31
CA THR A 34 -13.59 15.87 -18.13
C THR A 34 -13.80 14.52 -18.79
N CYS A 35 -12.75 13.87 -19.30
CA CYS A 35 -12.83 12.50 -19.82
C CYS A 35 -13.21 11.51 -18.72
N ARG A 36 -12.63 11.63 -17.51
CA ARG A 36 -13.01 10.80 -16.36
C ARG A 36 -14.47 11.03 -15.97
N ARG A 37 -14.94 12.28 -15.99
CA ARG A 37 -16.34 12.64 -15.69
C ARG A 37 -17.30 12.12 -16.75
N ALA A 38 -16.99 12.28 -18.03
CA ALA A 38 -17.79 11.75 -19.14
C ALA A 38 -17.85 10.21 -19.10
N HIS A 39 -16.72 9.55 -18.81
CA HIS A 39 -16.65 8.11 -18.65
C HIS A 39 -17.52 7.63 -17.47
N LEU A 40 -17.43 8.29 -16.30
CA LEU A 40 -18.30 8.01 -15.16
C LEU A 40 -19.79 8.26 -15.48
N HIS A 41 -20.09 9.28 -16.29
CA HIS A 41 -21.47 9.58 -16.68
C HIS A 41 -22.02 8.53 -17.66
N CYS A 42 -21.21 8.08 -18.61
CA CYS A 42 -21.55 6.97 -19.49
C CYS A 42 -21.81 5.70 -18.67
N GLN A 43 -20.97 5.39 -17.68
CA GLN A 43 -21.12 4.21 -16.82
C GLN A 43 -22.37 4.26 -15.92
N THR A 44 -22.72 5.42 -15.39
CA THR A 44 -23.90 5.60 -14.51
C THR A 44 -25.22 5.77 -15.26
N SER A 45 -25.16 6.13 -16.55
CA SER A 45 -26.36 6.26 -17.39
C SER A 45 -27.08 4.93 -17.60
N ASN A 46 -28.39 4.99 -17.87
CA ASN A 46 -29.19 3.81 -18.24
C ASN A 46 -28.59 3.05 -19.44
N PHE A 47 -27.96 3.78 -20.37
CA PHE A 47 -27.26 3.19 -21.51
C PHE A 47 -25.99 2.43 -21.09
N GLY A 48 -25.20 2.97 -20.16
CA GLY A 48 -24.04 2.28 -19.58
C GLY A 48 -24.43 1.03 -18.81
N LYS A 49 -25.50 1.09 -18.02
CA LYS A 49 -26.05 -0.07 -17.31
C LYS A 49 -26.53 -1.15 -18.29
N PHE A 50 -27.18 -0.74 -19.39
CA PHE A 50 -27.59 -1.66 -20.45
C PHE A 50 -26.39 -2.33 -21.14
N LEU A 51 -25.38 -1.55 -21.55
CA LEU A 51 -24.15 -2.07 -22.15
C LEU A 51 -23.38 -2.99 -21.21
N GLY A 52 -23.24 -2.62 -19.94
CA GLY A 52 -22.61 -3.46 -18.92
C GLY A 52 -23.30 -4.81 -18.77
N ASN A 53 -24.64 -4.81 -18.70
CA ASN A 53 -25.43 -6.04 -18.60
C ASN A 53 -25.41 -6.87 -19.90
N ALA A 54 -25.31 -6.22 -21.07
CA ALA A 54 -25.22 -6.89 -22.36
C ALA A 54 -23.83 -7.52 -22.61
N VAL A 55 -22.75 -6.88 -22.17
CA VAL A 55 -21.36 -7.34 -22.39
C VAL A 55 -20.92 -8.36 -21.34
N ARG A 56 -21.47 -8.32 -20.11
CA ARG A 56 -21.16 -9.30 -19.04
C ARG A 56 -21.29 -10.77 -19.44
N PRO A 57 -22.38 -11.25 -20.09
CA PRO A 57 -22.46 -12.66 -20.49
C PRO A 57 -21.42 -13.02 -21.55
N ILE A 58 -21.08 -12.09 -22.44
CA ILE A 58 -20.07 -12.29 -23.49
C ILE A 58 -18.67 -12.34 -22.86
N SER A 59 -18.36 -11.47 -21.91
CA SER A 59 -17.12 -11.50 -21.14
C SER A 59 -16.96 -12.83 -20.39
N LYS A 60 -18.05 -13.35 -19.78
CA LYS A 60 -18.05 -14.67 -19.13
C LYS A 60 -17.82 -15.82 -20.12
N LEU A 61 -18.45 -15.78 -21.30
CA LEU A 61 -18.29 -16.81 -22.34
C LEU A 61 -16.89 -16.79 -22.96
N THR A 62 -16.25 -15.62 -23.02
CA THR A 62 -14.88 -15.45 -23.56
C THR A 62 -13.79 -15.66 -22.50
N GLY A 63 -14.14 -16.11 -21.28
CA GLY A 63 -13.18 -16.31 -20.20
C GLY A 63 -12.49 -15.02 -19.74
N GLY A 64 -13.13 -13.87 -19.92
CA GLY A 64 -12.57 -12.55 -19.58
C GLY A 64 -11.62 -11.97 -20.64
N LEU A 65 -11.51 -12.58 -21.83
CA LEU A 65 -10.71 -12.02 -22.94
C LEU A 65 -11.23 -10.64 -23.37
N ILE A 66 -12.55 -10.47 -23.35
CA ILE A 66 -13.18 -9.14 -23.42
C ILE A 66 -13.34 -8.65 -21.99
N PRO A 67 -12.58 -7.63 -21.54
CA PRO A 67 -12.73 -7.12 -20.20
C PRO A 67 -14.14 -6.58 -20.03
N ALA A 68 -14.87 -7.12 -19.05
CA ALA A 68 -16.11 -6.50 -18.63
C ALA A 68 -15.78 -5.07 -18.19
N PRO A 69 -16.53 -4.05 -18.65
CA PRO A 69 -16.33 -2.69 -18.18
C PRO A 69 -16.33 -2.72 -16.65
N CYS A 70 -15.23 -2.25 -16.05
CA CYS A 70 -14.88 -2.51 -14.66
C CYS A 70 -16.09 -2.30 -13.76
N ASP A 71 -16.43 -3.34 -12.98
CA ASP A 71 -17.37 -3.26 -11.87
C ASP A 71 -16.73 -2.33 -10.85
N ASN A 72 -16.92 -1.03 -11.05
CA ASN A 72 -16.45 -0.02 -10.14
C ASN A 72 -17.30 -0.15 -8.88
N GLU A 73 -16.91 -1.02 -7.95
CA GLU A 73 -17.49 -1.08 -6.61
C GLU A 73 -17.44 0.32 -5.96
N PHE A 74 -16.45 1.12 -6.34
CA PHE A 74 -16.34 2.53 -6.00
C PHE A 74 -17.43 3.40 -6.65
N ALA A 75 -17.82 3.16 -7.91
CA ALA A 75 -18.93 3.89 -8.53
C ALA A 75 -20.27 3.45 -7.95
N ALA A 76 -20.44 2.18 -7.57
CA ALA A 76 -21.63 1.71 -6.85
C ALA A 76 -21.71 2.31 -5.43
N ALA A 77 -20.59 2.43 -4.73
CA ALA A 77 -20.52 3.10 -3.42
C ALA A 77 -20.75 4.62 -3.53
N VAL A 78 -20.23 5.26 -4.58
CA VAL A 78 -20.51 6.68 -4.87
C VAL A 78 -21.96 6.85 -5.29
N GLU A 79 -22.55 5.93 -6.07
CA GLU A 79 -23.96 5.96 -6.47
C GLU A 79 -24.90 5.69 -5.28
N LEU A 80 -24.52 4.83 -4.32
CA LEU A 80 -25.23 4.66 -3.05
C LEU A 80 -25.21 5.92 -2.17
N ASN A 81 -24.18 6.76 -2.29
CA ASN A 81 -24.08 8.04 -1.59
C ASN A 81 -24.58 9.25 -2.42
N ALA A 82 -24.66 9.12 -3.75
CA ALA A 82 -25.04 10.18 -4.69
C ALA A 82 -26.46 10.03 -5.26
N THR A 83 -27.10 8.87 -5.09
CA THR A 83 -28.53 8.73 -5.34
C THR A 83 -29.28 9.46 -4.23
N GLN A 84 -29.52 10.76 -4.47
CA GLN A 84 -30.76 11.35 -3.99
C GLN A 84 -31.89 10.37 -4.36
N PRO A 85 -32.70 9.91 -3.39
CA PRO A 85 -33.77 8.97 -3.68
C PRO A 85 -34.68 9.58 -4.77
N ALA A 86 -34.77 8.89 -5.90
CA ALA A 86 -35.58 9.32 -7.04
C ALA A 86 -37.03 9.46 -6.58
N GLY A 87 -37.50 10.71 -6.45
CA GLY A 87 -38.81 11.05 -5.90
C GLY A 87 -38.84 12.21 -4.90
N MET A 88 -37.70 12.73 -4.45
CA MET A 88 -37.69 13.95 -3.62
C MET A 88 -37.84 15.22 -4.48
N ALA A 89 -38.85 16.02 -4.16
CA ALA A 89 -39.07 17.32 -4.77
C ALA A 89 -37.82 18.22 -4.62
N PRO A 90 -37.50 19.06 -5.62
CA PRO A 90 -36.39 20.01 -5.52
C PRO A 90 -36.62 20.96 -4.33
N GLY A 91 -35.90 20.73 -3.22
CA GLY A 91 -36.00 21.52 -1.98
C GLY A 91 -36.22 20.71 -0.70
N ALA A 92 -36.55 19.41 -0.77
CA ALA A 92 -36.65 18.58 0.43
C ALA A 92 -35.25 18.10 0.86
N VAL A 93 -34.70 18.70 1.93
CA VAL A 93 -33.48 18.20 2.56
C VAL A 93 -33.86 16.88 3.26
N PRO A 94 -33.36 15.70 2.82
CA PRO A 94 -33.62 14.47 3.54
C PRO A 94 -33.13 14.62 4.97
N LYS A 95 -33.99 14.32 5.95
CA LYS A 95 -33.59 14.26 7.35
C LYS A 95 -32.40 13.29 7.43
N PRO A 96 -31.23 13.70 7.96
CA PRO A 96 -30.06 12.86 8.00
C PRO A 96 -30.43 11.53 8.68
N PRO A 97 -29.99 10.39 8.14
CA PRO A 97 -30.23 9.10 8.79
C PRO A 97 -29.67 9.16 10.21
N PRO A 98 -30.33 8.53 11.19
CA PRO A 98 -29.84 8.50 12.56
C PRO A 98 -28.39 7.96 12.56
N PRO A 99 -27.50 8.53 13.39
CA PRO A 99 -26.11 8.12 13.43
C PRO A 99 -26.03 6.62 13.74
N PRO A 100 -25.17 5.86 13.03
CA PRO A 100 -24.99 4.45 13.34
C PRO A 100 -24.51 4.29 14.78
N PRO A 101 -24.84 3.17 15.45
CA PRO A 101 -24.32 2.91 16.79
C PRO A 101 -22.78 2.89 16.74
N PRO A 102 -22.11 3.34 17.82
CA PRO A 102 -20.66 3.57 17.82
C PRO A 102 -19.85 2.30 17.47
N SER A 103 -20.36 1.12 17.82
CA SER A 103 -19.74 -0.17 17.48
C SER A 103 -19.69 -0.46 15.97
N VAL A 104 -20.72 -0.05 15.22
CA VAL A 104 -20.79 -0.25 13.76
C VAL A 104 -19.85 0.70 13.04
N ALA A 105 -19.75 1.95 13.51
CA ALA A 105 -18.80 2.92 12.99
C ALA A 105 -17.35 2.45 13.18
N ALA A 106 -17.00 1.96 14.38
CA ALA A 106 -15.68 1.40 14.67
C ALA A 106 -15.38 0.16 13.81
N ALA A 107 -16.34 -0.75 13.63
CA ALA A 107 -16.16 -1.93 12.79
C ALA A 107 -15.94 -1.57 11.31
N ALA A 108 -16.60 -0.53 10.80
CA ALA A 108 -16.40 -0.05 9.43
C ALA A 108 -14.98 0.51 9.22
N GLN A 109 -14.48 1.30 10.18
CA GLN A 109 -13.11 1.83 10.16
C GLN A 109 -12.07 0.71 10.24
N ILE A 110 -12.24 -0.26 11.13
CA ILE A 110 -11.33 -1.41 11.23
C ILE A 110 -11.33 -2.22 9.92
N LYS A 111 -12.48 -2.35 9.24
CA LYS A 111 -12.56 -3.03 7.95
C LYS A 111 -11.80 -2.27 6.85
N SER A 112 -11.91 -0.95 6.78
CA SER A 112 -11.15 -0.16 5.80
C SER A 112 -9.64 -0.22 6.10
N GLU A 113 -9.24 -0.06 7.36
CA GLU A 113 -7.83 -0.16 7.78
C GLU A 113 -7.21 -1.53 7.46
N LYS A 114 -8.00 -2.60 7.61
CA LYS A 114 -7.59 -3.97 7.24
C LYS A 114 -7.49 -4.17 5.73
N ALA A 115 -8.37 -3.55 4.94
CA ALA A 115 -8.25 -3.58 3.49
C ALA A 115 -6.96 -2.89 3.02
N GLU A 116 -6.58 -1.78 3.68
CA GLU A 116 -5.34 -1.05 3.39
C GLU A 116 -4.07 -1.75 3.90
N ALA A 117 -4.20 -2.72 4.81
CA ALA A 117 -3.05 -3.45 5.34
C ALA A 117 -2.26 -4.19 4.25
N GLY A 118 -2.94 -4.67 3.20
CA GLY A 118 -2.27 -5.28 2.04
C GLY A 118 -1.29 -4.32 1.35
N LEU A 119 -1.73 -3.08 1.10
CA LEU A 119 -0.90 -2.04 0.49
C LEU A 119 0.29 -1.67 1.38
N ARG A 120 0.07 -1.59 2.71
CA ARG A 120 1.18 -1.33 3.65
C ARG A 120 2.20 -2.46 3.67
N ARG A 121 1.78 -3.71 3.57
CA ARG A 121 2.69 -4.87 3.44
C ARG A 121 3.54 -4.80 2.18
N GLU A 122 2.93 -4.46 1.06
CA GLU A 122 3.65 -4.29 -0.22
C GLU A 122 4.64 -3.13 -0.16
N ALA A 123 4.25 -2.01 0.47
CA ALA A 123 5.15 -0.89 0.71
C ALA A 123 6.36 -1.28 1.57
N VAL A 124 6.13 -2.03 2.66
CA VAL A 124 7.22 -2.55 3.52
C VAL A 124 8.13 -3.50 2.74
N ALA A 125 7.57 -4.36 1.89
CA ALA A 125 8.35 -5.25 1.04
C ALA A 125 9.22 -4.48 0.03
N TYR A 126 8.72 -3.36 -0.51
CA TYR A 126 9.52 -2.48 -1.37
C TYR A 126 10.65 -1.80 -0.59
N LEU A 127 10.36 -1.28 0.60
CA LEU A 127 11.38 -0.67 1.48
C LEU A 127 12.49 -1.65 1.85
N ALA A 128 12.18 -2.95 1.95
CA ALA A 128 13.16 -4.00 2.23
C ALA A 128 14.26 -4.13 1.17
N CYS A 129 14.00 -3.69 -0.07
CA CYS A 129 14.97 -3.72 -1.16
C CYS A 129 15.89 -2.49 -1.19
N LEU A 130 15.61 -1.45 -0.39
CA LEU A 130 16.40 -0.23 -0.36
C LEU A 130 17.60 -0.38 0.58
N ASP A 131 18.73 0.22 0.20
CA ASP A 131 19.90 0.28 1.06
C ASP A 131 19.75 1.42 2.07
N CYS A 132 19.61 1.06 3.35
CA CYS A 132 19.46 2.01 4.46
C CYS A 132 20.63 3.00 4.58
N ARG A 133 21.79 2.70 4.00
CA ARG A 133 22.91 3.66 3.96
C ARG A 133 22.57 4.92 3.16
N TYR A 134 21.80 4.78 2.08
CA TYR A 134 21.42 5.89 1.21
C TYR A 134 20.04 6.47 1.55
N TYR A 135 19.17 5.66 2.15
CA TYR A 135 17.79 6.02 2.47
C TYR A 135 17.50 5.80 3.97
N PRO A 136 17.99 6.65 4.87
CA PRO A 136 17.73 6.53 6.31
C PRO A 136 16.23 6.67 6.66
N GLU A 137 15.44 7.33 5.81
CA GLU A 137 13.99 7.38 5.92
C GLU A 137 13.32 6.01 5.77
N ALA A 138 13.92 5.10 4.99
CA ALA A 138 13.41 3.73 4.83
C ALA A 138 13.60 2.93 6.14
N GLU A 139 14.72 3.13 6.83
CA GLU A 139 14.96 2.54 8.15
C GLU A 139 13.92 3.01 9.17
N ALA A 140 13.69 4.33 9.25
CA ALA A 140 12.70 4.90 10.16
C ALA A 140 11.29 4.36 9.86
N ALA A 141 10.94 4.23 8.58
CA ALA A 141 9.68 3.65 8.15
C ALA A 141 9.57 2.16 8.53
N LEU A 142 10.63 1.36 8.35
CA LEU A 142 10.66 -0.05 8.76
C LEU A 142 10.52 -0.22 10.28
N ILE A 143 11.17 0.62 11.09
CA ILE A 143 11.02 0.63 12.55
C ILE A 143 9.59 1.00 12.95
N ALA A 144 9.01 2.03 12.31
CA ALA A 144 7.63 2.42 12.55
C ALA A 144 6.64 1.30 12.17
N SER A 145 6.83 0.65 11.02
CA SER A 145 6.02 -0.50 10.60
C SER A 145 6.19 -1.71 11.51
N LEU A 146 7.36 -1.90 12.13
CA LEU A 146 7.58 -2.98 13.09
C LEU A 146 6.87 -2.73 14.43
N ARG A 147 6.84 -1.48 14.92
CA ARG A 147 6.39 -1.16 16.30
C ARG A 147 5.01 -0.52 16.39
N ALA A 148 4.66 0.34 15.44
CA ALA A 148 3.45 1.15 15.48
C ALA A 148 2.32 0.64 14.56
N ASP A 149 2.60 -0.25 13.61
CA ASP A 149 1.55 -0.74 12.70
C ASP A 149 0.52 -1.58 13.45
N ARG A 150 -0.76 -1.37 13.13
CA ARG A 150 -1.87 -2.03 13.83
C ARG A 150 -2.02 -3.48 13.40
N ASP A 151 -1.67 -3.79 12.15
CA ASP A 151 -1.83 -5.12 11.58
C ASP A 151 -0.58 -5.98 11.82
N GLU A 152 -0.80 -7.17 12.37
CA GLU A 152 0.23 -8.16 12.65
C GLU A 152 1.02 -8.58 11.41
N CYS A 153 0.35 -8.73 10.26
CA CYS A 153 1.01 -9.20 9.04
C CYS A 153 1.97 -8.14 8.50
N VAL A 154 1.68 -6.85 8.70
CA VAL A 154 2.59 -5.75 8.37
C VAL A 154 3.81 -5.78 9.28
N ARG A 155 3.62 -5.93 10.60
CA ARG A 155 4.73 -6.04 11.56
C ARG A 155 5.62 -7.24 11.28
N LEU A 156 5.04 -8.38 10.92
CA LEU A 156 5.79 -9.58 10.54
C LEU A 156 6.62 -9.35 9.27
N GLU A 157 6.06 -8.66 8.27
CA GLU A 157 6.77 -8.35 7.04
C GLU A 157 7.91 -7.36 7.29
N ALA A 158 7.72 -6.39 8.17
CA ALA A 158 8.77 -5.47 8.62
C ALA A 158 9.91 -6.21 9.34
N ALA A 159 9.58 -7.17 10.21
CA ALA A 159 10.57 -8.02 10.86
C ALA A 159 11.39 -8.85 9.86
N LYS A 160 10.74 -9.41 8.82
CA LYS A 160 11.44 -10.12 7.73
C LYS A 160 12.32 -9.18 6.92
N ALA A 161 11.83 -7.98 6.60
CA ALA A 161 12.59 -6.97 5.87
C ALA A 161 13.89 -6.62 6.62
N LEU A 162 13.81 -6.38 7.92
CA LEU A 162 14.97 -6.14 8.78
C LEU A 162 15.89 -7.37 8.92
N ALA A 163 15.33 -8.58 8.90
CA ALA A 163 16.12 -9.82 8.89
C ALA A 163 16.88 -10.05 7.57
N CYS A 164 16.39 -9.50 6.45
CA CYS A 164 16.99 -9.64 5.11
C CYS A 164 17.89 -8.45 4.72
N GLY A 165 17.62 -7.26 5.24
CA GLY A 165 18.26 -6.00 4.85
C GLY A 165 19.63 -5.73 5.48
N CYS A 166 20.20 -4.57 5.16
CA CYS A 166 21.49 -4.09 5.68
C CYS A 166 21.36 -3.19 6.94
N CYS A 167 20.14 -2.92 7.40
CA CYS A 167 19.82 -1.86 8.35
C CYS A 167 20.13 -2.26 9.81
N CYS A 168 21.42 -2.41 10.15
CA CYS A 168 21.88 -2.82 11.49
C CYS A 168 22.32 -1.61 12.35
N THR A 169 21.47 -0.60 12.46
CA THR A 169 21.75 0.59 13.27
C THR A 169 21.43 0.35 14.75
N PRO A 170 21.97 1.19 15.66
CA PRO A 170 21.57 1.14 17.07
C PRO A 170 20.07 1.40 17.28
N ALA A 171 19.40 2.15 16.40
CA ALA A 171 17.97 2.39 16.47
C ALA A 171 17.18 1.11 16.16
N THR A 172 17.51 0.43 15.05
CA THR A 172 16.91 -0.85 14.69
C THR A 172 17.14 -1.91 15.77
N THR A 173 18.36 -1.99 16.31
CA THR A 173 18.71 -2.96 17.35
C THR A 173 17.89 -2.75 18.63
N LYS A 174 17.67 -1.49 19.04
CA LYS A 174 16.78 -1.16 20.17
C LYS A 174 15.34 -1.57 19.88
N ALA A 175 14.80 -1.21 18.71
CA ALA A 175 13.43 -1.57 18.32
C ALA A 175 13.21 -3.09 18.28
N LEU A 176 14.16 -3.85 17.72
CA LEU A 176 14.13 -5.31 17.70
C LEU A 176 14.20 -5.90 19.11
N THR A 177 15.04 -5.34 20.00
CA THR A 177 15.15 -5.79 21.39
C THR A 177 13.83 -5.59 22.15
N VAL A 178 13.19 -4.43 22.00
CA VAL A 178 11.87 -4.15 22.59
C VAL A 178 10.81 -5.11 22.02
N CYS A 179 10.84 -5.37 20.71
CA CYS A 179 9.93 -6.32 20.07
C CYS A 179 10.12 -7.75 20.60
N VAL A 180 11.35 -8.22 20.76
CA VAL A 180 11.67 -9.58 21.25
C VAL A 180 11.27 -9.74 22.71
N THR A 181 11.55 -8.74 23.55
CA THR A 181 11.19 -8.76 24.98
C THR A 181 9.68 -8.58 25.20
N GLY A 182 8.99 -7.94 24.27
CA GLY A 182 7.59 -7.56 24.43
C GLY A 182 7.42 -6.34 25.34
N GLY A 183 8.43 -5.46 25.41
CA GLY A 183 8.38 -4.23 26.19
C GLY A 183 7.48 -3.16 25.57
N CYS A 184 7.18 -2.13 26.37
CA CYS A 184 6.46 -0.92 25.97
C CYS A 184 7.29 0.36 26.20
N ASP A 185 8.62 0.22 26.27
CA ASP A 185 9.55 1.31 26.57
C ASP A 185 9.52 2.45 25.53
N ASP A 186 9.07 2.14 24.32
CA ASP A 186 8.94 3.07 23.18
C ASP A 186 7.53 3.69 23.06
N GLY A 187 6.64 3.47 24.04
CA GLY A 187 5.26 3.98 24.01
C GLY A 187 4.31 3.22 23.09
N ASN A 188 4.81 2.21 22.35
CA ASN A 188 4.01 1.33 21.51
C ASN A 188 3.49 0.13 22.33
N PRO A 189 2.37 -0.50 21.92
CA PRO A 189 1.87 -1.69 22.59
C PRO A 189 2.89 -2.84 22.53
N ALA A 190 2.92 -3.64 23.60
CA ALA A 190 3.74 -4.84 23.68
C ALA A 190 3.39 -5.82 22.55
N GLU A 191 4.40 -6.40 21.89
CA GLU A 191 4.19 -7.36 20.81
C GLU A 191 3.60 -8.67 21.36
N ARG A 192 2.44 -9.07 20.82
CA ARG A 192 1.71 -10.26 21.27
C ARG A 192 1.92 -11.46 20.34
N CYS A 193 2.24 -11.23 19.07
CA CYS A 193 2.37 -12.32 18.11
C CYS A 193 3.73 -13.03 18.27
N PRO A 194 3.75 -14.35 18.55
CA PRO A 194 4.99 -15.09 18.71
C PRO A 194 5.79 -15.18 17.40
N ALA A 195 5.12 -15.19 16.23
CA ALA A 195 5.79 -15.22 14.93
C ALA A 195 6.59 -13.92 14.68
N VAL A 196 6.03 -12.77 15.04
CA VAL A 196 6.73 -11.48 14.95
C VAL A 196 7.93 -11.46 15.88
N ARG A 197 7.76 -11.91 17.14
CA ARG A 197 8.87 -11.99 18.11
C ARG A 197 10.00 -12.91 17.66
N GLN A 198 9.66 -14.08 17.11
CA GLN A 198 10.64 -15.03 16.58
C GLN A 198 11.40 -14.44 15.40
N MET A 199 10.71 -13.80 14.45
CA MET A 199 11.36 -13.17 13.30
C MET A 199 12.22 -11.98 13.72
N ALA A 200 11.76 -11.17 14.68
CA ALA A 200 12.55 -10.08 15.25
C ALA A 200 13.82 -10.59 15.94
N LEU A 201 13.79 -11.76 16.59
CA LEU A 201 14.97 -12.39 17.17
C LEU A 201 15.98 -12.81 16.09
N VAL A 202 15.51 -13.38 14.98
CA VAL A 202 16.37 -13.71 13.83
C VAL A 202 17.04 -12.44 13.27
N ALA A 203 16.27 -11.36 13.10
CA ALA A 203 16.82 -10.08 12.68
C ALA A 203 17.86 -9.54 13.69
N LEU A 204 17.57 -9.61 14.99
CA LEU A 204 18.48 -9.15 16.04
C LEU A 204 19.80 -9.91 16.04
N GLN A 205 19.74 -11.24 15.90
CA GLN A 205 20.94 -12.10 15.81
C GLN A 205 21.80 -11.73 14.60
N ARG A 206 21.16 -11.43 13.46
CA ARG A 206 21.87 -10.93 12.27
C ARG A 206 22.53 -9.58 12.55
N CYS A 207 21.82 -8.62 13.16
CA CYS A 207 22.40 -7.32 13.48
C CYS A 207 23.63 -7.43 14.38
N GLN A 208 23.62 -8.36 15.34
CA GLN A 208 24.76 -8.65 16.22
C GLN A 208 25.95 -9.26 15.48
N GLN A 209 25.75 -9.87 14.30
CA GLN A 209 26.84 -10.35 13.45
C GLN A 209 27.45 -9.23 12.59
N CYS A 210 26.76 -8.08 12.47
CA CYS A 210 27.18 -6.96 11.63
C CYS A 210 27.94 -5.85 12.37
N THR A 211 28.16 -5.96 13.68
CA THR A 211 28.68 -4.88 14.55
C THR A 211 30.06 -4.32 14.20
N ASP A 212 30.79 -4.92 13.26
CA ASP A 212 32.13 -4.46 12.88
C ASP A 212 32.14 -3.44 11.73
N VAL A 213 31.01 -3.16 11.08
CA VAL A 213 30.93 -2.23 9.95
C VAL A 213 30.13 -1.00 10.35
N SER A 214 30.73 -0.14 11.19
CA SER A 214 30.20 1.22 11.38
C SER A 214 30.30 1.97 10.06
N ALA A 215 29.17 2.11 9.36
CA ALA A 215 29.12 2.84 8.10
C ALA A 215 29.53 4.31 8.34
N PRO A 216 30.39 4.90 7.49
CA PRO A 216 30.78 6.29 7.64
C PRO A 216 29.54 7.18 7.53
N ALA A 217 29.29 7.98 8.57
CA ALA A 217 28.12 8.85 8.71
C ALA A 217 28.07 9.98 7.68
N THR A 218 29.15 10.20 6.94
CA THR A 218 29.18 11.12 5.81
C THR A 218 28.70 10.41 4.55
N PRO A 219 27.56 10.83 3.96
CA PRO A 219 27.24 10.47 2.59
C PRO A 219 28.48 10.77 1.74
N PRO A 220 28.89 9.91 0.79
CA PRO A 220 29.92 10.33 -0.15
C PRO A 220 29.39 11.61 -0.78
N GLU A 221 30.07 12.73 -0.51
CA GLU A 221 29.74 14.00 -1.15
C GLU A 221 29.72 13.68 -2.63
N ALA A 222 28.52 13.60 -3.23
CA ALA A 222 28.40 13.56 -4.66
C ALA A 222 29.27 14.71 -5.11
N PRO A 223 30.27 14.51 -6.00
CA PRO A 223 31.09 15.61 -6.46
C PRO A 223 30.08 16.63 -6.94
N LEU A 224 29.96 17.72 -6.17
CA LEU A 224 29.22 18.89 -6.58
C LEU A 224 29.95 19.23 -7.85
N SER A 225 29.37 18.79 -8.96
CA SER A 225 29.80 19.20 -10.26
C SER A 225 29.87 20.69 -10.08
N THR A 226 31.08 21.21 -10.22
CA THR A 226 31.30 22.61 -10.47
C THR A 226 30.31 22.93 -11.56
N VAL A 227 29.14 23.44 -11.17
CA VAL A 227 28.17 23.98 -12.07
C VAL A 227 28.93 25.18 -12.58
N GLY A 228 29.60 24.97 -13.72
CA GLY A 228 30.08 26.08 -14.52
C GLY A 228 28.90 27.04 -14.65
N SER A 229 29.22 28.33 -14.57
CA SER A 229 28.28 29.44 -14.75
C SER A 229 27.12 29.05 -15.66
N GLU A 230 25.89 29.39 -15.25
CA GLU A 230 24.64 29.05 -15.94
C GLU A 230 24.63 29.41 -17.45
N ASP A 231 25.61 30.18 -17.91
CA ASP A 231 25.88 30.53 -19.31
C ASP A 231 26.42 29.40 -20.21
N ASP A 232 26.96 28.31 -19.66
CA ASP A 232 27.52 27.18 -20.45
C ASP A 232 26.61 25.93 -20.47
N ALA A 233 25.36 26.07 -20.00
CA ALA A 233 24.36 25.02 -20.13
C ALA A 233 23.98 24.84 -21.62
N VAL A 234 24.75 24.01 -22.32
CA VAL A 234 24.39 23.49 -23.64
C VAL A 234 22.99 22.87 -23.50
N ARG A 235 22.00 23.51 -24.12
CA ARG A 235 20.65 22.95 -24.24
C ARG A 235 20.76 21.59 -24.92
N VAL A 236 20.73 20.53 -24.13
CA VAL A 236 20.49 19.18 -24.63
C VAL A 236 19.04 19.16 -25.09
N ALA A 237 18.85 19.50 -26.37
CA ALA A 237 17.59 19.28 -27.04
C ALA A 237 17.35 17.77 -27.07
N TYR A 238 16.48 17.29 -26.19
CA TYR A 238 15.89 15.97 -26.37
C TYR A 238 15.12 16.02 -27.69
N ALA A 239 15.73 15.50 -28.75
CA ALA A 239 15.06 15.28 -30.01
C ALA A 239 13.90 14.33 -29.71
N GLN A 240 12.68 14.88 -29.67
CA GLN A 240 11.49 14.06 -29.66
C GLN A 240 11.57 13.14 -30.87
N PRO A 241 11.52 11.81 -30.68
CA PRO A 241 11.49 10.90 -31.80
C PRO A 241 10.25 11.23 -32.64
N THR A 242 10.49 11.74 -33.84
CA THR A 242 9.45 11.98 -34.82
C THR A 242 8.73 10.66 -35.08
N ALA A 243 7.45 10.61 -34.75
CA ALA A 243 6.55 9.52 -35.08
C ALA A 243 6.60 9.28 -36.60
N GLY A 244 7.28 8.23 -37.05
CA GLY A 244 7.40 7.95 -38.49
C GLY A 244 8.31 6.79 -38.90
N GLY A 245 9.13 6.24 -38.01
CA GLY A 245 9.93 5.06 -38.30
C GLY A 245 9.39 3.84 -37.57
N ALA A 246 8.73 2.93 -38.27
CA ALA A 246 8.49 1.58 -37.76
C ALA A 246 9.87 0.94 -37.49
N PRO A 247 10.17 0.51 -36.25
CA PRO A 247 11.44 -0.13 -35.96
C PRO A 247 11.58 -1.41 -36.81
N PRO A 248 12.78 -1.71 -37.34
CA PRO A 248 13.00 -2.98 -38.01
C PRO A 248 12.67 -4.13 -37.04
N PRO A 249 12.05 -5.22 -37.52
CA PRO A 249 11.70 -6.34 -36.68
C PRO A 249 12.97 -6.89 -36.03
N LEU A 250 13.03 -6.78 -34.70
CA LEU A 250 14.05 -7.45 -33.93
C LEU A 250 13.80 -8.95 -34.07
N ASP A 251 14.70 -9.64 -34.76
CA ASP A 251 14.78 -11.10 -34.83
C ASP A 251 15.07 -11.61 -33.42
N MET A 252 14.02 -11.75 -32.62
CA MET A 252 14.11 -12.39 -31.32
C MET A 252 14.20 -13.90 -31.56
N PRO A 253 15.20 -14.59 -30.98
CA PRO A 253 15.23 -16.05 -31.01
C PRO A 253 13.93 -16.58 -30.39
N PRO A 254 13.40 -17.72 -30.88
CA PRO A 254 12.16 -18.29 -30.37
C PRO A 254 12.28 -18.48 -28.86
N VAL A 255 11.50 -17.69 -28.12
CA VAL A 255 11.34 -17.85 -26.67
C VAL A 255 10.81 -19.25 -26.47
N ALA A 256 11.64 -20.12 -25.90
CA ALA A 256 11.25 -21.47 -25.53
C ALA A 256 10.01 -21.35 -24.64
N THR A 257 8.89 -21.87 -25.13
CA THR A 257 7.63 -21.89 -24.40
C THR A 257 7.89 -22.57 -23.06
N PRO A 258 7.65 -21.89 -21.92
CA PRO A 258 7.76 -22.53 -20.63
C PRO A 258 6.84 -23.76 -20.62
N PRO A 259 7.30 -24.90 -20.06
CA PRO A 259 6.49 -26.12 -20.02
C PRO A 259 5.15 -25.79 -19.35
N ALA A 260 4.07 -26.29 -19.96
CA ALA A 260 2.71 -26.04 -19.50
C ALA A 260 2.61 -26.22 -17.98
N PRO A 261 2.01 -25.28 -17.24
CA PRO A 261 1.81 -25.43 -15.80
C PRO A 261 1.08 -26.74 -15.56
N LYS A 262 1.67 -27.61 -14.73
CA LYS A 262 1.03 -28.87 -14.32
C LYS A 262 -0.38 -28.52 -13.81
N PRO A 263 -1.42 -29.27 -14.23
CA PRO A 263 -2.77 -29.02 -13.75
C PRO A 263 -2.76 -29.01 -12.21
N PRO A 264 -3.51 -28.11 -11.57
CA PRO A 264 -3.61 -28.06 -10.11
C PRO A 264 -3.96 -29.46 -9.64
N GLN A 265 -3.08 -30.04 -8.81
CA GLN A 265 -3.33 -31.36 -8.24
C GLN A 265 -4.69 -31.29 -7.56
N ALA A 266 -5.60 -32.19 -7.97
CA ALA A 266 -6.95 -32.27 -7.42
C ALA A 266 -6.84 -32.18 -5.91
N ASN A 267 -7.52 -31.17 -5.34
CA ASN A 267 -7.49 -30.84 -3.93
C ASN A 267 -7.61 -32.13 -3.11
N ARG A 268 -6.51 -32.55 -2.46
CA ARG A 268 -6.56 -33.66 -1.52
C ARG A 268 -7.65 -33.34 -0.52
N SER A 269 -8.61 -34.24 -0.38
CA SER A 269 -9.71 -34.02 0.55
C SER A 269 -9.11 -33.83 1.95
N LEU A 270 -9.74 -32.98 2.77
CA LEU A 270 -9.34 -32.77 4.18
C LEU A 270 -9.21 -34.10 4.94
N VAL A 271 -9.97 -35.12 4.53
CA VAL A 271 -9.93 -36.47 5.08
C VAL A 271 -8.61 -37.19 4.78
N GLU A 272 -8.07 -37.08 3.56
CA GLU A 272 -6.77 -37.68 3.21
C GLU A 272 -5.62 -37.00 3.94
N LEU A 273 -5.67 -35.67 4.08
CA LEU A 273 -4.70 -34.90 4.86
C LEU A 273 -4.68 -35.37 6.32
N TRP A 274 -5.85 -35.59 6.93
CA TRP A 274 -5.96 -36.06 8.31
C TRP A 274 -5.43 -37.49 8.50
N GLN A 275 -5.75 -38.40 7.59
CA GLN A 275 -5.29 -39.80 7.64
C GLN A 275 -3.77 -39.92 7.44
N SER A 276 -3.15 -39.03 6.67
CA SER A 276 -1.70 -39.04 6.44
C SER A 276 -0.87 -38.63 7.66
N SER A 277 -1.46 -37.91 8.62
CA SER A 277 -0.76 -37.47 9.85
C SER A 277 -0.62 -38.56 10.92
N LYS A 278 -1.30 -39.71 10.75
CA LYS A 278 -1.29 -40.82 11.71
C LYS A 278 -0.32 -41.96 11.36
N ARG A 279 0.53 -41.77 10.36
CA ARG A 279 1.61 -42.70 10.03
C ARG A 279 2.95 -42.14 10.45
#